data_AF-A0A6P8V5K5-F1
#
_entry.id   AF-A0A6P8V5K5-F1
#
_cell.length_a   1.000
_cell.length_b   1.000
_cell.length_c   1.000
_cell.angle_alpha   90.00
_cell.angle_beta   90.00
_cell.angle_gamma   90.00
#
_symmetry.space_group_name_H-M   'P 1'
#
loop_
_entity.id
_entity.type
_entity.pdbx_description
1 polymer ?
#
loop_
_entity_poly.entity_id
_entity_poly.type
_entity_poly.pdbx_seq_one_letter_code
_entity_poly.pdbx_strand_id
1 'polypeptide(L)'
;MKRAAVFTFVVCWAVSALSLAEVGINPIPAATVSDPHEFKNSSKTTTTPTTKPTTTPTTKPTTTPTTKPTTTPTTKPTTKPTTTPTTKPTTTPTTKPTTKPTTKPTTTPTTTTPTTTPAPPKPTPPPTNLTVGNYNLTDKSGMFLRAQMAVLIRLATPKANGTFIVQPKMTKATGSCSAKYATLNLTFTEGFIYFRFNKSASEVFVDELSFSLYYPFAKDDKTTYTASNKSLRLFPANIGHSYSCTHESIDLGSGLVLEVNQDRMQAYNLTKSSDFGLPDPCAVDKSDYRVAIAVGVTLLILIIIVLVAYLLGRRRKTGGYQPL
;
A
#
# COMPACT_ATOMS: atom_id res chain seq x y z
N MET A 1 -11.51 18.57 64.36
CA MET A 1 -11.70 19.10 62.98
C MET A 1 -10.66 18.64 61.93
N LYS A 2 -9.40 18.25 62.26
CA LYS A 2 -8.37 17.91 61.26
C LYS A 2 -8.55 16.60 60.42
N ARG A 3 -9.66 15.85 60.53
CA ARG A 3 -9.88 14.58 59.78
C ARG A 3 -10.87 14.67 58.61
N ALA A 4 -11.72 15.70 58.55
CA ALA A 4 -12.64 15.89 57.42
C ALA A 4 -11.92 16.40 56.16
N ALA A 5 -11.00 17.37 56.35
CA ALA A 5 -10.26 18.02 55.25
C ALA A 5 -9.41 17.06 54.39
N VAL A 6 -8.97 15.92 54.93
CA VAL A 6 -8.18 14.94 54.17
C VAL A 6 -9.07 14.17 53.17
N PHE A 7 -10.32 13.86 53.54
CA PHE A 7 -11.24 13.17 52.63
C PHE A 7 -11.72 14.09 51.49
N THR A 8 -11.97 15.37 51.76
CA THR A 8 -12.31 16.32 50.70
C THR A 8 -11.12 16.57 49.75
N PHE A 9 -9.88 16.59 50.23
CA PHE A 9 -8.70 16.71 49.36
C PHE A 9 -8.51 15.52 48.42
N VAL A 10 -8.69 14.28 48.89
CA VAL A 10 -8.56 13.07 48.06
C VAL A 10 -9.66 13.01 46.99
N VAL A 11 -10.91 13.34 47.33
CA VAL A 11 -12.01 13.40 46.35
C VAL A 11 -11.79 14.54 45.34
N CYS A 12 -11.31 15.70 45.79
CA CYS A 12 -11.00 16.82 44.88
C CYS A 12 -9.90 16.47 43.88
N TRP A 13 -8.84 15.77 44.29
CA TRP A 13 -7.80 15.28 43.37
C TRP A 13 -8.32 14.26 42.36
N ALA A 14 -9.24 13.37 42.75
CA ALA A 14 -9.86 12.42 41.83
C ALA A 14 -10.72 13.09 40.74
N VAL A 15 -11.41 14.19 41.07
CA VAL A 15 -12.22 14.96 40.10
C VAL A 15 -11.33 15.88 39.24
N SER A 16 -10.36 16.57 39.83
CA SER A 16 -9.43 17.43 39.06
C SER A 16 -8.54 16.63 38.09
N ALA A 17 -8.18 15.39 38.41
CA ALA A 17 -7.47 14.51 37.48
C ALA A 17 -8.31 14.10 36.25
N LEU A 18 -9.64 14.10 36.36
CA LEU A 18 -10.56 13.89 35.23
C LEU A 18 -10.70 15.15 34.35
N SER A 19 -10.39 16.34 34.87
CA SER A 19 -10.54 17.62 34.17
C SER A 19 -9.31 18.06 33.34
N LEU A 20 -8.26 17.23 33.26
CA LEU A 20 -7.05 17.51 32.47
C LEU A 20 -6.85 16.53 31.30
N ALA A 21 -7.85 15.71 31.01
CA ALA A 21 -7.88 14.80 29.85
C ALA A 21 -8.48 15.44 28.58
N GLU A 22 -8.73 16.75 28.57
CA GLU A 22 -9.25 17.48 27.41
C GLU A 22 -8.12 17.89 26.43
N VAL A 23 -7.30 16.91 26.04
CA VAL A 23 -6.38 17.05 24.91
C VAL A 23 -7.23 17.05 23.65
N GLY A 24 -7.38 18.21 23.02
CA GLY A 24 -8.23 18.41 21.85
C GLY A 24 -7.85 17.51 20.67
N ILE A 25 -8.53 16.37 20.55
CA ILE A 25 -8.54 15.58 19.32
C ILE A 25 -9.41 16.34 18.31
N ASN A 26 -8.77 17.21 17.52
CA ASN A 26 -9.33 17.63 16.25
C ASN A 26 -9.68 16.36 15.47
N PRO A 27 -10.95 16.16 15.03
CA PRO A 27 -11.27 15.01 14.20
C PRO A 27 -10.49 15.14 12.90
N ILE A 28 -9.52 14.24 12.68
CA ILE A 28 -8.92 14.05 11.37
C ILE A 28 -10.09 13.63 10.45
N PRO A 29 -10.48 14.42 9.45
CA PRO A 29 -11.60 14.06 8.61
C PRO A 29 -11.28 12.74 7.90
N ALA A 30 -12.29 11.88 7.77
CA ALA A 30 -12.18 10.70 6.93
C ALA A 30 -11.75 11.13 5.52
N ALA A 31 -10.97 10.29 4.84
CA ALA A 31 -10.51 10.52 3.47
C ALA A 31 -11.66 10.35 2.46
N THR A 32 -12.69 11.19 2.58
CA THR A 32 -13.84 11.25 1.68
C THR A 32 -13.40 11.90 0.38
N VAL A 33 -13.38 11.12 -0.70
CA VAL A 33 -13.05 11.62 -2.04
C VAL A 33 -14.11 12.63 -2.47
N SER A 34 -13.71 13.87 -2.73
CA SER A 34 -14.58 14.89 -3.33
C SER A 34 -14.51 14.83 -4.85
N ASP A 35 -15.67 14.79 -5.51
CA ASP A 35 -15.78 14.80 -6.98
C ASP A 35 -15.19 16.08 -7.61
N PRO A 36 -14.62 15.99 -8.83
CA PRO A 36 -13.90 17.09 -9.46
C PRO A 36 -14.83 18.13 -10.08
N HIS A 37 -15.17 19.19 -9.33
CA HIS A 37 -15.93 20.32 -9.86
C HIS A 37 -15.07 21.37 -10.59
N GLU A 38 -15.50 21.64 -11.82
CA GLU A 38 -15.02 22.60 -12.83
C GLU A 38 -14.51 23.95 -12.27
N PHE A 39 -13.24 24.28 -12.53
CA PHE A 39 -12.70 25.62 -12.30
C PHE A 39 -13.22 26.60 -13.36
N LYS A 40 -14.04 27.59 -12.96
CA LYS A 40 -14.48 28.70 -13.82
C LYS A 40 -14.11 30.05 -13.21
N ASN A 41 -13.47 30.88 -14.02
CA ASN A 41 -12.83 32.14 -13.63
C ASN A 41 -13.81 33.33 -13.71
N SER A 42 -13.74 34.30 -12.77
CA SER A 42 -13.74 35.77 -13.02
C SER A 42 -14.04 36.63 -11.77
N SER A 43 -13.28 37.73 -11.57
CA SER A 43 -13.72 39.06 -11.06
C SER A 43 -14.31 39.21 -9.62
N LYS A 44 -14.16 40.32 -8.87
CA LYS A 44 -13.28 41.53 -8.81
C LYS A 44 -13.76 42.40 -7.60
N THR A 45 -12.97 43.38 -7.14
CA THR A 45 -13.37 44.52 -6.27
C THR A 45 -13.35 44.15 -4.77
N THR A 46 -12.49 44.65 -3.87
CA THR A 46 -11.90 45.98 -3.55
C THR A 46 -12.64 46.72 -2.44
N THR A 47 -12.06 46.73 -1.23
CA THR A 47 -12.04 47.88 -0.28
C THR A 47 -10.91 47.73 0.74
N THR A 48 -10.26 48.84 1.06
CA THR A 48 -9.28 49.10 2.14
C THR A 48 -9.82 50.32 2.96
N PRO A 49 -9.21 50.88 4.05
CA PRO A 49 -7.80 50.77 4.47
C PRO A 49 -7.44 50.83 6.00
N THR A 50 -6.14 50.67 6.26
CA THR A 50 -5.30 51.28 7.34
C THR A 50 -5.62 51.11 8.84
N THR A 51 -4.57 50.71 9.59
CA THR A 51 -3.91 51.57 10.61
C THR A 51 -2.44 51.14 10.83
N LYS A 52 -1.52 52.10 11.04
CA LYS A 52 -0.11 51.90 11.45
C LYS A 52 0.48 53.23 11.95
N PRO A 53 1.17 53.28 13.11
CA PRO A 53 2.62 53.60 13.13
C PRO A 53 3.41 52.67 14.09
N THR A 54 4.63 52.19 13.82
CA THR A 54 5.94 52.85 13.54
C THR A 54 6.69 53.35 14.79
N THR A 55 7.69 52.59 15.24
CA THR A 55 8.91 53.09 15.94
C THR A 55 10.13 52.24 15.54
N THR A 56 11.31 52.87 15.47
CA THR A 56 12.65 52.40 15.02
C THR A 56 13.70 53.48 15.38
N PRO A 57 15.03 53.30 15.23
CA PRO A 57 15.84 52.11 14.90
C PRO A 57 16.30 51.41 16.21
N THR A 58 17.51 50.86 16.51
CA THR A 58 18.90 50.75 15.98
C THR A 58 19.45 49.32 16.23
N THR A 59 20.69 48.88 15.91
CA THR A 59 21.96 49.54 15.55
C THR A 59 22.77 48.70 14.51
N LYS A 60 24.11 48.76 14.51
CA LYS A 60 25.07 48.02 13.66
C LYS A 60 25.98 47.14 14.57
N PRO A 61 26.66 46.09 14.05
CA PRO A 61 27.90 46.30 13.27
C PRO A 61 27.99 45.50 11.96
N THR A 62 29.00 45.82 11.15
CA THR A 62 29.30 45.25 9.82
C THR A 62 30.49 44.30 9.85
N THR A 63 30.46 43.26 9.00
CA THR A 63 31.64 42.86 8.21
C THR A 63 31.27 42.24 6.86
N THR A 64 32.12 42.51 5.88
CA THR A 64 32.10 42.20 4.44
C THR A 64 31.86 40.74 4.02
N PRO A 65 31.11 40.48 2.93
CA PRO A 65 31.26 39.28 2.10
C PRO A 65 32.26 39.52 0.95
N THR A 66 33.22 38.61 0.73
CA THR A 66 34.24 38.73 -0.33
C THR A 66 34.06 37.75 -1.48
N THR A 67 33.85 38.32 -2.66
CA THR A 67 34.32 37.88 -3.99
C THR A 67 33.95 36.48 -4.55
N LYS A 68 33.08 36.56 -5.57
CA LYS A 68 33.20 35.93 -6.91
C LYS A 68 32.95 34.40 -7.07
N PRO A 69 31.91 34.00 -7.84
CA PRO A 69 31.79 32.64 -8.35
C PRO A 69 32.70 32.41 -9.57
N THR A 70 33.23 31.20 -9.71
CA THR A 70 34.02 30.76 -10.88
C THR A 70 33.15 29.94 -11.84
N THR A 71 33.29 30.18 -13.14
CA THR A 71 32.52 29.54 -14.21
C THR A 71 33.10 28.19 -14.64
N THR A 72 32.25 27.17 -14.83
CA THR A 72 32.16 26.42 -16.12
C THR A 72 31.00 25.43 -16.11
N PRO A 73 30.11 25.43 -17.13
CA PRO A 73 29.14 24.36 -17.34
C PRO A 73 29.68 23.30 -18.32
N THR A 74 29.36 22.03 -18.09
CA THR A 74 29.67 20.91 -19.00
C THR A 74 28.40 20.27 -19.55
N THR A 75 27.86 20.82 -20.64
CA THR A 75 26.73 20.25 -21.38
C THR A 75 27.07 20.00 -22.85
N LYS A 76 26.93 18.75 -23.28
CA LYS A 76 26.96 18.24 -24.67
C LYS A 76 26.03 17.02 -24.66
N PRO A 77 25.02 16.91 -25.56
CA PRO A 77 25.24 16.87 -27.00
C PRO A 77 24.59 17.97 -27.85
N THR A 78 25.18 18.10 -29.03
CA THR A 78 24.83 18.87 -30.22
C THR A 78 23.35 18.87 -30.63
N THR A 79 22.86 20.03 -31.04
CA THR A 79 21.60 20.23 -31.77
C THR A 79 21.75 19.97 -33.28
N LYS A 80 20.73 19.36 -33.90
CA LYS A 80 19.97 19.90 -35.05
C LYS A 80 18.84 18.90 -35.42
N PRO A 81 17.58 19.36 -35.49
CA PRO A 81 16.91 19.31 -36.80
C PRO A 81 16.11 20.57 -37.13
N THR A 82 16.33 21.09 -38.34
CA THR A 82 15.61 22.19 -39.01
C THR A 82 15.98 22.10 -40.50
N THR A 83 15.07 22.14 -41.48
CA THR A 83 13.66 22.59 -41.50
C THR A 83 12.77 21.72 -42.43
N THR A 84 11.47 21.64 -42.14
CA THR A 84 10.37 21.39 -43.11
C THR A 84 9.82 22.76 -43.63
N PRO A 85 8.86 22.88 -44.60
CA PRO A 85 8.01 21.87 -45.25
C PRO A 85 7.83 22.01 -46.80
N THR A 86 6.94 21.19 -47.38
CA THR A 86 6.25 21.35 -48.72
C THR A 86 7.11 21.33 -50.01
N THR A 87 6.64 20.90 -51.19
CA THR A 87 5.27 20.51 -51.68
C THR A 87 5.34 19.32 -52.68
N LYS A 88 4.18 18.83 -53.13
CA LYS A 88 3.92 17.72 -54.10
C LYS A 88 3.12 18.31 -55.31
N PRO A 89 2.66 17.56 -56.35
CA PRO A 89 3.26 16.59 -57.31
C PRO A 89 3.33 17.14 -58.78
N THR A 90 3.91 16.38 -59.75
CA THR A 90 3.23 16.00 -61.03
C THR A 90 3.95 14.94 -61.93
N THR A 91 3.14 14.05 -62.53
CA THR A 91 3.21 13.31 -63.83
C THR A 91 4.54 12.91 -64.55
N THR A 92 4.81 11.59 -64.62
CA THR A 92 4.71 10.64 -65.80
C THR A 92 4.74 11.15 -67.27
N PRO A 93 5.03 10.30 -68.32
CA PRO A 93 5.67 8.95 -68.38
C PRO A 93 6.62 8.73 -69.63
N THR A 94 6.92 7.46 -69.99
CA THR A 94 7.55 6.94 -71.25
C THR A 94 9.09 7.15 -71.38
N THR A 95 9.92 6.32 -72.01
CA THR A 95 9.83 4.97 -72.67
C THR A 95 11.26 4.34 -72.64
N LYS A 96 11.64 3.14 -73.15
CA LYS A 96 11.07 2.04 -73.97
C LYS A 96 11.79 0.70 -73.56
N PRO A 97 11.34 -0.51 -73.96
CA PRO A 97 11.91 -1.78 -73.47
C PRO A 97 12.94 -2.42 -74.42
N THR A 98 13.72 -3.37 -73.89
CA THR A 98 14.45 -4.42 -74.64
C THR A 98 14.14 -5.81 -74.07
N THR A 99 14.15 -6.82 -74.95
CA THR A 99 13.68 -8.18 -74.68
C THR A 99 14.83 -9.19 -74.64
N LYS A 100 14.72 -10.21 -73.77
CA LYS A 100 14.53 -11.63 -74.16
C LYS A 100 14.51 -12.54 -72.91
N PRO A 101 13.60 -13.52 -72.79
CA PRO A 101 13.59 -14.46 -71.66
C PRO A 101 14.52 -15.67 -71.89
N THR A 102 14.98 -16.26 -70.80
CA THR A 102 15.48 -17.65 -70.74
C THR A 102 14.76 -18.40 -69.63
N THR A 103 14.33 -19.63 -69.93
CA THR A 103 13.46 -20.44 -69.08
C THR A 103 14.23 -21.48 -68.28
N LYS A 104 13.97 -21.55 -66.96
CA LYS A 104 14.08 -22.81 -66.21
C LYS A 104 13.14 -22.78 -64.99
N PRO A 105 12.12 -23.66 -64.91
CA PRO A 105 11.34 -23.82 -63.70
C PRO A 105 12.11 -24.64 -62.66
N THR A 106 12.37 -24.07 -61.49
CA THR A 106 12.85 -24.82 -60.32
C THR A 106 11.64 -25.15 -59.44
N THR A 107 11.13 -26.36 -59.54
CA THR A 107 9.97 -26.84 -58.76
C THR A 107 10.39 -27.21 -57.35
N THR A 108 10.46 -26.23 -56.45
CA THR A 108 10.59 -26.47 -55.00
C THR A 108 9.20 -26.62 -54.39
N PRO A 109 8.84 -27.75 -53.76
CA PRO A 109 7.53 -27.93 -53.16
C PRO A 109 7.36 -27.04 -51.92
N THR A 110 6.32 -26.20 -51.92
CA THR A 110 5.97 -25.37 -50.76
C THR A 110 5.31 -26.23 -49.70
N THR A 111 6.06 -26.67 -48.69
CA THR A 111 5.50 -27.34 -47.51
C THR A 111 4.65 -26.35 -46.70
N THR A 112 3.37 -26.25 -47.01
CA THR A 112 2.40 -25.51 -46.21
C THR A 112 2.06 -26.29 -44.95
N THR A 113 2.97 -26.27 -43.97
CA THR A 113 2.67 -26.68 -42.60
C THR A 113 1.49 -25.83 -42.10
N PRO A 114 0.34 -26.41 -41.73
CA PRO A 114 -0.74 -25.63 -41.16
C PRO A 114 -0.29 -25.15 -39.78
N THR A 115 -0.01 -23.86 -39.65
CA THR A 115 0.27 -23.22 -38.37
C THR A 115 -1.03 -23.17 -37.56
N THR A 116 -1.37 -24.29 -36.93
CA THR A 116 -2.50 -24.39 -36.00
C THR A 116 -2.15 -23.63 -34.73
N THR A 117 -2.34 -22.31 -34.76
CA THR A 117 -2.45 -21.48 -33.55
C THR A 117 -3.40 -22.20 -32.60
N PRO A 118 -2.96 -22.58 -31.37
CA PRO A 118 -3.83 -23.26 -30.44
C PRO A 118 -5.08 -22.41 -30.20
N ALA A 119 -6.27 -23.00 -30.35
CA ALA A 119 -7.50 -22.32 -30.04
C ALA A 119 -7.44 -21.83 -28.58
N PRO A 120 -7.87 -20.59 -28.27
CA PRO A 120 -7.81 -20.06 -26.92
C PRO A 120 -8.55 -21.01 -25.96
N PRO A 121 -8.02 -21.27 -24.76
CA PRO A 121 -8.52 -22.32 -23.89
C PRO A 121 -10.01 -22.17 -23.63
N LYS A 122 -10.74 -23.28 -23.76
CA LYS A 122 -12.17 -23.39 -23.46
C LYS A 122 -12.43 -22.75 -22.09
N PRO A 123 -13.39 -21.81 -21.95
CA PRO A 123 -13.59 -21.11 -20.70
C PRO A 123 -13.92 -22.08 -19.56
N THR A 124 -13.02 -22.15 -18.58
CA THR A 124 -13.28 -22.75 -17.28
C THR A 124 -14.45 -21.99 -16.64
N PRO A 125 -15.45 -22.67 -16.03
CA PRO A 125 -16.49 -21.95 -15.30
C PRO A 125 -15.87 -21.14 -14.15
N PRO A 126 -16.45 -19.97 -13.79
CA PRO A 126 -15.88 -19.07 -12.80
C PRO A 126 -15.68 -19.81 -11.46
N PRO A 127 -14.44 -19.86 -10.93
CA PRO A 127 -14.15 -20.63 -9.73
C PRO A 127 -14.84 -20.02 -8.52
N THR A 128 -15.72 -20.81 -7.89
CA THR A 128 -16.68 -20.32 -6.89
C THR A 128 -16.18 -20.42 -5.45
N ASN A 129 -15.03 -21.09 -5.21
CA ASN A 129 -14.50 -21.32 -3.87
C ASN A 129 -13.15 -20.61 -3.64
N LEU A 130 -13.11 -19.74 -2.64
CA LEU A 130 -11.94 -19.01 -2.20
C LEU A 130 -11.00 -19.94 -1.42
N THR A 131 -9.85 -20.29 -2.02
CA THR A 131 -8.93 -21.30 -1.49
C THR A 131 -7.55 -20.70 -1.22
N VAL A 132 -6.98 -20.94 -0.05
CA VAL A 132 -5.62 -20.49 0.30
C VAL A 132 -4.59 -21.23 -0.55
N GLY A 133 -3.75 -20.46 -1.26
CA GLY A 133 -2.58 -20.96 -1.96
C GLY A 133 -1.36 -20.99 -1.05
N ASN A 134 -0.50 -21.99 -1.25
CA ASN A 134 0.79 -22.12 -0.57
C ASN A 134 1.90 -21.85 -1.59
N TYR A 135 2.52 -20.68 -1.51
CA TYR A 135 3.49 -20.19 -2.47
C TYR A 135 4.88 -20.12 -1.83
N ASN A 136 5.71 -21.12 -2.09
CA ASN A 136 7.07 -21.24 -1.56
C ASN A 136 8.07 -20.98 -2.69
N LEU A 137 8.97 -20.01 -2.52
CA LEU A 137 10.01 -19.69 -3.50
C LEU A 137 11.42 -19.92 -2.94
N THR A 138 12.19 -20.72 -3.67
CA THR A 138 13.54 -21.16 -3.30
C THR A 138 14.54 -20.85 -4.42
N ASP A 139 15.75 -20.44 -4.05
CA ASP A 139 16.89 -20.32 -4.96
C ASP A 139 18.07 -21.19 -4.48
N LYS A 140 19.29 -20.95 -5.00
CA LYS A 140 20.51 -21.69 -4.63
C LYS A 140 20.96 -21.48 -3.18
N SER A 141 20.48 -20.43 -2.51
CA SER A 141 20.81 -20.09 -1.11
C SER A 141 19.81 -20.66 -0.09
N GLY A 142 18.55 -20.88 -0.52
CA GLY A 142 17.49 -21.45 0.32
C GLY A 142 16.11 -20.94 -0.06
N MET A 143 15.15 -21.03 0.87
CA MET A 143 13.85 -20.37 0.74
C MET A 143 14.00 -18.87 1.01
N PHE A 144 13.58 -18.04 0.06
CA PHE A 144 13.69 -16.57 0.18
C PHE A 144 12.33 -15.88 0.36
N LEU A 145 11.24 -16.57 0.00
CA LEU A 145 9.88 -16.07 0.17
C LEU A 145 8.92 -17.25 0.42
N ARG A 146 8.03 -17.09 1.39
CA ARG A 146 6.86 -17.96 1.64
C ARG A 146 5.62 -17.07 1.77
N ALA A 147 4.53 -17.45 1.11
CA ALA A 147 3.23 -16.82 1.28
C ALA A 147 2.12 -17.87 1.35
N GLN A 148 1.20 -17.69 2.29
CA GLN A 148 -0.06 -18.40 2.39
C GLN A 148 -1.16 -17.35 2.25
N MET A 149 -1.92 -17.37 1.16
CA MET A 149 -3.02 -16.42 0.94
C MET A 149 -4.03 -16.96 -0.08
N ALA A 150 -5.30 -16.69 0.15
CA ALA A 150 -6.33 -16.74 -0.88
C ALA A 150 -6.45 -15.34 -1.52
N VAL A 151 -6.58 -15.27 -2.84
CA VAL A 151 -6.50 -13.99 -3.57
C VAL A 151 -7.64 -13.91 -4.58
N LEU A 152 -8.27 -12.75 -4.67
CA LEU A 152 -9.28 -12.46 -5.69
C LEU A 152 -9.14 -11.03 -6.24
N ILE A 153 -9.56 -10.85 -7.48
CA ILE A 153 -9.62 -9.55 -8.17
C ILE A 153 -11.09 -9.19 -8.34
N ARG A 154 -11.46 -7.99 -7.92
CA ARG A 154 -12.80 -7.43 -8.12
C ARG A 154 -12.75 -6.28 -9.11
N LEU A 155 -13.77 -6.22 -9.96
CA LEU A 155 -14.14 -5.00 -10.66
C LEU A 155 -15.42 -4.46 -9.99
N ALA A 156 -15.39 -3.20 -9.58
CA ALA A 156 -16.51 -2.49 -8.97
C ALA A 156 -16.73 -1.17 -9.70
N THR A 157 -17.47 -1.21 -10.82
CA THR A 157 -17.82 -0.02 -11.62
C THR A 157 -19.32 0.03 -11.91
N PRO A 158 -19.89 1.21 -12.23
CA PRO A 158 -21.29 1.32 -12.65
C PRO A 158 -21.63 0.57 -13.96
N LYS A 159 -20.63 0.17 -14.76
CA LYS A 159 -20.81 -0.52 -16.04
C LYS A 159 -20.64 -2.03 -15.96
N ALA A 160 -19.81 -2.50 -15.03
CA ALA A 160 -19.53 -3.91 -14.80
C ALA A 160 -19.07 -4.12 -13.35
N ASN A 161 -19.61 -5.17 -12.72
CA ASN A 161 -19.30 -5.58 -11.35
C ASN A 161 -19.12 -7.09 -11.33
N GLY A 162 -18.03 -7.58 -10.74
CA GLY A 162 -17.74 -9.01 -10.66
C GLY A 162 -16.44 -9.34 -9.95
N THR A 163 -16.24 -10.64 -9.73
CA THR A 163 -15.10 -11.18 -8.98
C THR A 163 -14.44 -12.34 -9.72
N PHE A 164 -13.12 -12.33 -9.81
CA PHE A 164 -12.29 -13.43 -10.30
C PHE A 164 -11.47 -13.98 -9.14
N ILE A 165 -11.71 -15.24 -8.75
CA ILE A 165 -10.99 -15.89 -7.65
C ILE A 165 -9.78 -16.64 -8.23
N VAL A 166 -8.57 -16.26 -7.80
CA VAL A 166 -7.34 -16.94 -8.22
C VAL A 166 -7.34 -18.35 -7.65
N GLN A 167 -7.18 -19.36 -8.51
CA GLN A 167 -7.16 -20.76 -8.08
C GLN A 167 -5.72 -21.25 -7.90
N PRO A 168 -5.27 -21.56 -6.66
CA PRO A 168 -3.87 -21.92 -6.41
C PRO A 168 -3.41 -23.15 -7.20
N LYS A 169 -4.30 -24.14 -7.41
CA LYS A 169 -4.01 -25.35 -8.20
C LYS A 169 -3.74 -25.08 -9.68
N MET A 170 -4.19 -23.93 -10.20
CA MET A 170 -4.00 -23.48 -11.59
C MET A 170 -3.00 -22.32 -11.68
N THR A 171 -2.34 -21.96 -10.56
CA THR A 171 -1.47 -20.78 -10.45
C THR A 171 -0.03 -21.21 -10.22
N LYS A 172 0.86 -20.80 -11.11
CA LYS A 172 2.31 -20.99 -10.95
C LYS A 172 2.91 -19.78 -10.23
N ALA A 173 3.42 -20.00 -9.02
CA ALA A 173 4.28 -19.02 -8.36
C ALA A 173 5.69 -19.04 -8.96
N THR A 174 6.24 -17.87 -9.19
CA THR A 174 7.62 -17.62 -9.64
C THR A 174 8.18 -16.38 -8.95
N GLY A 175 9.50 -16.18 -8.99
CA GLY A 175 10.11 -14.98 -8.44
C GLY A 175 11.63 -15.07 -8.36
N SER A 176 12.23 -14.06 -7.76
CA SER A 176 13.67 -13.90 -7.59
C SER A 176 14.01 -13.16 -6.30
N CYS A 177 15.23 -13.33 -5.80
CA CYS A 177 15.76 -12.64 -4.65
C CYS A 177 17.02 -11.83 -4.99
N SER A 178 17.22 -10.74 -4.26
CA SER A 178 18.42 -9.90 -4.29
C SER A 178 18.64 -9.29 -2.89
N ALA A 179 19.76 -8.59 -2.66
CA ALA A 179 20.04 -8.00 -1.35
C ALA A 179 18.98 -7.02 -0.83
N LYS A 180 18.22 -6.36 -1.72
CA LYS A 180 17.21 -5.35 -1.39
C LYS A 180 15.78 -5.71 -1.82
N TYR A 181 15.61 -6.43 -2.92
CA TYR A 181 14.29 -6.76 -3.47
C TYR A 181 14.09 -8.27 -3.62
N ALA A 182 12.93 -8.75 -3.18
CA ALA A 182 12.40 -10.07 -3.53
C ALA A 182 11.12 -9.90 -4.35
N THR A 183 10.78 -10.88 -5.18
CA THR A 183 9.57 -10.82 -6.02
C THR A 183 8.73 -12.08 -5.89
N LEU A 184 7.41 -11.91 -5.97
CA LEU A 184 6.43 -12.98 -6.15
C LEU A 184 5.56 -12.64 -7.35
N ASN A 185 5.58 -13.51 -8.36
CA ASN A 185 4.73 -13.43 -9.53
C ASN A 185 3.86 -14.70 -9.59
N LEU A 186 2.56 -14.51 -9.36
CA LEU A 186 1.53 -15.54 -9.48
C LEU A 186 0.98 -15.49 -10.92
N THR A 187 1.21 -16.52 -11.72
CA THR A 187 0.75 -16.58 -13.12
C THR A 187 -0.26 -17.71 -13.32
N PHE A 188 -1.39 -17.40 -13.93
CA PHE A 188 -2.52 -18.30 -14.23
C PHE A 188 -2.98 -18.09 -15.68
N THR A 189 -3.94 -18.87 -16.16
CA THR A 189 -4.35 -18.87 -17.59
C THR A 189 -4.90 -17.51 -18.06
N GLU A 190 -5.59 -16.80 -17.17
CA GLU A 190 -6.23 -15.51 -17.44
C GLU A 190 -5.27 -14.32 -17.24
N GLY A 191 -4.06 -14.50 -16.70
CA GLY A 191 -3.14 -13.39 -16.43
C GLY A 191 -2.14 -13.61 -15.29
N PHE A 192 -1.79 -12.53 -14.60
CA PHE A 192 -0.79 -12.56 -13.51
C PHE A 192 -1.04 -11.52 -12.43
N ILE A 193 -0.49 -11.76 -11.24
CA ILE A 193 -0.36 -10.80 -10.13
C ILE A 193 1.09 -10.79 -9.66
N TYR A 194 1.70 -9.60 -9.63
CA TYR A 194 3.11 -9.36 -9.30
C TYR A 194 3.22 -8.47 -8.06
N PHE A 195 3.99 -8.95 -7.08
CA PHE A 195 4.37 -8.25 -5.85
C PHE A 195 5.89 -8.10 -5.84
N ARG A 196 6.40 -6.87 -5.60
CA ARG A 196 7.79 -6.62 -5.23
C ARG A 196 7.87 -6.28 -3.74
N PHE A 197 8.67 -7.08 -3.03
CA PHE A 197 9.03 -6.85 -1.63
C PHE A 197 10.32 -6.03 -1.59
N ASN A 198 10.30 -4.94 -0.83
CA ASN A 198 11.42 -4.03 -0.62
C ASN A 198 11.88 -4.17 0.84
N LYS A 199 13.16 -4.47 1.02
CA LYS A 199 13.80 -4.66 2.32
C LYS A 199 14.46 -3.38 2.79
N SER A 200 14.03 -2.88 3.95
CA SER A 200 14.67 -1.78 4.67
C SER A 200 15.75 -2.31 5.62
N ALA A 201 16.22 -1.47 6.56
CA ALA A 201 17.14 -1.90 7.61
C ALA A 201 16.46 -2.75 8.72
N SER A 202 15.14 -2.65 8.87
CA SER A 202 14.38 -3.26 9.97
C SER A 202 13.16 -4.08 9.51
N GLU A 203 12.60 -3.76 8.35
CA GLU A 203 11.34 -4.31 7.84
C GLU A 203 11.45 -4.82 6.40
N VAL A 204 10.47 -5.60 5.99
CA VAL A 204 10.18 -5.94 4.60
C VAL A 204 8.71 -5.62 4.34
N PHE A 205 8.41 -4.98 3.21
CA PHE A 205 7.04 -4.60 2.81
C PHE A 205 6.91 -4.67 1.29
N VAL A 206 5.69 -4.78 0.76
CA VAL A 206 5.45 -4.69 -0.69
C VAL A 206 5.36 -3.22 -1.10
N ASP A 207 6.26 -2.81 -2.00
CA ASP A 207 6.35 -1.43 -2.50
C ASP A 207 5.78 -1.25 -3.91
N GLU A 208 5.77 -2.33 -4.72
CA GLU A 208 5.12 -2.39 -6.01
C GLU A 208 4.17 -3.58 -6.10
N LEU A 209 2.92 -3.29 -6.46
CA LEU A 209 1.87 -4.26 -6.75
C LEU A 209 1.33 -3.99 -8.16
N SER A 210 1.17 -5.03 -8.97
CA SER A 210 0.47 -4.94 -10.25
C SER A 210 -0.21 -6.24 -10.62
N PHE A 211 -1.25 -6.17 -11.44
CA PHE A 211 -1.84 -7.34 -12.08
C PHE A 211 -2.33 -7.01 -13.48
N SER A 212 -2.46 -8.06 -14.30
CA SER A 212 -3.20 -8.02 -15.56
C SER A 212 -4.08 -9.26 -15.65
N LEU A 213 -5.35 -9.07 -16.04
CA LEU A 213 -6.40 -10.09 -16.03
C LEU A 213 -7.27 -9.96 -17.29
N TYR A 214 -7.27 -10.98 -18.13
CA TYR A 214 -8.10 -11.10 -19.33
C TYR A 214 -9.35 -11.93 -19.02
N TYR A 215 -10.45 -11.25 -18.68
CA TYR A 215 -11.63 -11.91 -18.10
C TYR A 215 -12.94 -11.15 -18.42
N PRO A 216 -14.07 -11.82 -18.67
CA PRO A 216 -15.34 -11.15 -18.95
C PRO A 216 -16.09 -10.79 -17.65
N PHE A 217 -15.83 -9.60 -17.09
CA PHE A 217 -16.66 -9.04 -16.00
C PHE A 217 -17.97 -8.42 -16.51
N ALA A 218 -18.01 -8.00 -17.78
CA ALA A 218 -19.24 -7.68 -18.49
C ALA A 218 -19.76 -8.92 -19.24
N LYS A 219 -21.03 -8.90 -19.65
CA LYS A 219 -21.56 -9.96 -20.52
C LYS A 219 -20.84 -9.96 -21.87
N ASP A 220 -20.36 -11.14 -22.26
CA ASP A 220 -19.92 -11.53 -23.59
C ASP A 220 -18.71 -10.78 -24.22
N ASP A 221 -18.13 -9.80 -23.54
CA ASP A 221 -16.85 -9.17 -23.94
C ASP A 221 -15.71 -9.52 -22.96
N LYS A 222 -14.68 -10.22 -23.46
CA LYS A 222 -13.44 -10.51 -22.72
C LYS A 222 -12.47 -9.35 -22.89
N THR A 223 -12.32 -8.54 -21.85
CA THR A 223 -11.41 -7.39 -21.83
C THR A 223 -10.23 -7.61 -20.88
N THR A 224 -9.13 -6.89 -21.11
CA THR A 224 -7.92 -6.94 -20.29
C THR A 224 -7.94 -5.82 -19.26
N TYR A 225 -8.16 -6.19 -18.00
CA TYR A 225 -8.06 -5.30 -16.85
C TYR A 225 -6.62 -5.29 -16.35
N THR A 226 -6.00 -4.12 -16.22
CA THR A 226 -4.61 -3.99 -15.74
C THR A 226 -4.54 -2.87 -14.72
N ALA A 227 -3.87 -3.15 -13.61
CA ALA A 227 -3.67 -2.20 -12.51
C ALA A 227 -2.22 -2.26 -12.03
N SER A 228 -1.64 -1.13 -11.63
CA SER A 228 -0.27 -1.06 -11.12
C SER A 228 -0.09 0.16 -10.21
N ASN A 229 0.53 -0.06 -9.05
CA ASN A 229 0.99 1.01 -8.18
C ASN A 229 2.40 0.65 -7.65
N LYS A 230 3.32 1.61 -7.75
CA LYS A 230 4.77 1.44 -7.46
C LYS A 230 5.23 2.24 -6.23
N SER A 231 4.27 2.78 -5.47
CA SER A 231 4.48 3.71 -4.35
C SER A 231 3.70 3.29 -3.10
N LEU A 232 3.42 2.00 -2.93
CA LEU A 232 2.66 1.46 -1.80
C LEU A 232 3.60 1.08 -0.63
N ARG A 233 2.97 0.73 0.51
CA ARG A 233 3.63 0.07 1.65
C ARG A 233 2.68 -0.97 2.24
N LEU A 234 2.42 -2.03 1.47
CA LEU A 234 1.54 -3.13 1.89
C LEU A 234 2.30 -4.19 2.68
N PHE A 235 1.56 -4.99 3.45
CA PHE A 235 2.04 -6.20 4.13
C PHE A 235 3.37 -6.03 4.92
N PRO A 236 3.56 -4.97 5.74
CA PRO A 236 4.83 -4.72 6.42
C PRO A 236 5.05 -5.70 7.58
N ALA A 237 6.23 -6.31 7.62
CA ALA A 237 6.71 -7.13 8.74
C ALA A 237 8.18 -6.82 9.08
N ASN A 238 8.57 -7.07 10.32
CA ASN A 238 9.98 -6.98 10.74
C ASN A 238 10.83 -8.06 10.05
N ILE A 239 12.13 -7.83 9.89
CA ILE A 239 13.03 -8.80 9.26
C ILE A 239 13.09 -10.09 10.09
N GLY A 240 12.62 -11.19 9.51
CA GLY A 240 12.51 -12.50 10.17
C GLY A 240 11.15 -12.78 10.83
N HIS A 241 10.22 -11.83 10.80
CA HIS A 241 8.80 -12.03 11.10
C HIS A 241 8.01 -12.35 9.82
N SER A 242 6.76 -12.76 9.97
CA SER A 242 5.78 -12.87 8.87
C SER A 242 4.66 -11.85 9.07
N TYR A 243 4.27 -11.09 8.05
CA TYR A 243 3.00 -10.35 8.11
C TYR A 243 1.85 -11.36 8.20
N SER A 244 0.76 -11.01 8.88
CA SER A 244 -0.46 -11.82 8.89
C SER A 244 -1.72 -10.96 8.95
N CYS A 245 -2.75 -11.33 8.18
CA CYS A 245 -4.05 -10.65 8.19
C CYS A 245 -5.19 -11.57 7.74
N THR A 246 -6.33 -11.47 8.41
CA THR A 246 -7.54 -12.21 8.04
C THR A 246 -8.11 -11.73 6.70
N HIS A 247 -8.08 -10.43 6.43
CA HIS A 247 -8.49 -9.81 5.16
C HIS A 247 -7.91 -8.41 4.98
N GLU A 248 -7.28 -8.15 3.83
CA GLU A 248 -6.78 -6.84 3.38
C GLU A 248 -7.32 -6.55 1.97
N SER A 249 -7.79 -5.32 1.73
CA SER A 249 -8.45 -4.90 0.47
C SER A 249 -7.74 -3.69 -0.13
N ILE A 250 -7.12 -3.87 -1.30
CA ILE A 250 -6.26 -2.88 -1.94
C ILE A 250 -6.91 -2.37 -3.22
N ASP A 251 -7.42 -1.14 -3.19
CA ASP A 251 -7.84 -0.41 -4.39
C ASP A 251 -6.61 0.07 -5.18
N LEU A 252 -6.59 -0.22 -6.48
CA LEU A 252 -5.55 0.21 -7.42
C LEU A 252 -6.09 1.19 -8.48
N GLY A 253 -7.31 1.71 -8.29
CA GLY A 253 -7.97 2.69 -9.14
C GLY A 253 -8.84 2.05 -10.24
N SER A 254 -9.62 2.89 -10.92
CA SER A 254 -10.58 2.46 -11.97
C SER A 254 -11.61 1.41 -11.51
N GLY A 255 -11.86 1.29 -10.20
CA GLY A 255 -12.71 0.25 -9.61
C GLY A 255 -12.08 -1.14 -9.60
N LEU A 256 -10.75 -1.26 -9.79
CA LEU A 256 -10.02 -2.52 -9.70
C LEU A 256 -9.41 -2.70 -8.30
N VAL A 257 -9.98 -3.65 -7.55
CA VAL A 257 -9.59 -3.96 -6.17
C VAL A 257 -8.99 -5.36 -6.13
N LEU A 258 -7.87 -5.51 -5.42
CA LEU A 258 -7.32 -6.80 -5.03
C LEU A 258 -7.70 -7.09 -3.57
N GLU A 259 -8.39 -8.19 -3.31
CA GLU A 259 -8.62 -8.68 -1.95
C GLU A 259 -7.69 -9.86 -1.66
N VAL A 260 -7.08 -9.85 -0.49
CA VAL A 260 -6.16 -10.88 0.01
C VAL A 260 -6.71 -11.38 1.34
N ASN A 261 -7.03 -12.67 1.42
CA ASN A 261 -7.73 -13.28 2.54
C ASN A 261 -6.88 -14.40 3.15
N GLN A 262 -6.94 -14.53 4.48
CA GLN A 262 -6.14 -15.50 5.26
C GLN A 262 -4.65 -15.39 4.91
N ASP A 263 -4.15 -14.16 4.86
CA ASP A 263 -2.77 -13.87 4.51
C ASP A 263 -1.81 -14.18 5.65
N ARG A 264 -0.73 -14.86 5.30
CA ARG A 264 0.51 -14.90 6.04
C ARG A 264 1.67 -14.94 5.06
N MET A 265 2.48 -13.89 5.02
CA MET A 265 3.60 -13.79 4.08
C MET A 265 4.91 -13.33 4.74
N GLN A 266 6.02 -13.88 4.27
CA GLN A 266 7.37 -13.54 4.71
C GLN A 266 8.33 -13.62 3.52
N ALA A 267 9.16 -12.58 3.38
CA ALA A 267 10.33 -12.60 2.52
C ALA A 267 11.57 -12.30 3.37
N TYR A 268 12.70 -12.92 3.01
CA TYR A 268 13.96 -12.95 3.77
C TYR A 268 13.89 -13.64 5.14
N ASN A 269 15.09 -14.02 5.62
CA ASN A 269 15.33 -14.61 6.94
C ASN A 269 14.41 -15.81 7.30
N LEU A 270 13.97 -16.58 6.30
CA LEU A 270 13.29 -17.86 6.54
C LEU A 270 14.32 -18.90 7.02
N THR A 271 13.95 -19.70 8.01
CA THR A 271 14.78 -20.79 8.52
C THR A 271 14.84 -21.94 7.52
N LYS A 272 15.85 -22.83 7.65
CA LYS A 272 15.92 -24.06 6.85
C LYS A 272 14.76 -25.03 7.10
N SER A 273 14.00 -24.86 8.18
CA SER A 273 12.75 -25.61 8.42
C SER A 273 11.58 -25.15 7.51
N SER A 274 11.78 -24.07 6.73
CA SER A 274 10.77 -23.46 5.84
C SER A 274 9.60 -22.76 6.55
N ASP A 275 9.64 -22.66 7.88
CA ASP A 275 8.55 -22.07 8.68
C ASP A 275 8.50 -20.54 8.59
N PHE A 276 7.33 -20.00 8.92
CA PHE A 276 7.17 -18.58 9.19
C PHE A 276 7.72 -18.22 10.57
N GLY A 277 8.32 -17.03 10.67
CA GLY A 277 8.62 -16.38 11.94
C GLY A 277 7.38 -15.92 12.70
N LEU A 278 7.61 -15.07 13.71
CA LEU A 278 6.54 -14.49 14.53
C LEU A 278 5.56 -13.70 13.64
N PRO A 279 4.23 -13.81 13.85
CA PRO A 279 3.26 -13.03 13.09
C PRO A 279 3.22 -11.56 13.56
N ASP A 280 3.46 -10.64 12.64
CA ASP A 280 3.15 -9.22 12.78
C ASP A 280 1.73 -8.96 12.21
N PRO A 281 0.69 -8.75 13.05
CA PRO A 281 -0.68 -8.64 12.57
C PRO A 281 -0.97 -7.30 11.90
N CYS A 282 -1.87 -7.31 10.91
CA CYS A 282 -2.44 -6.11 10.28
C CYS A 282 -3.24 -5.24 11.27
N ALA A 283 -3.65 -4.05 10.82
CA ALA A 283 -4.40 -3.12 11.68
C ALA A 283 -5.79 -3.65 12.09
N VAL A 284 -6.43 -4.45 11.23
CA VAL A 284 -7.75 -5.06 11.47
C VAL A 284 -7.69 -6.13 12.57
N ASP A 285 -6.66 -6.98 12.54
CA ASP A 285 -6.51 -8.11 13.45
C ASP A 285 -5.87 -7.74 14.81
N LYS A 286 -5.48 -6.46 14.98
CA LYS A 286 -4.96 -5.91 16.24
C LYS A 286 -6.08 -5.68 17.26
N SER A 287 -6.44 -6.75 17.95
CA SER A 287 -7.31 -6.77 19.12
C SER A 287 -6.93 -5.69 20.15
N ASP A 288 -7.78 -4.66 20.31
CA ASP A 288 -7.50 -3.54 21.21
C ASP A 288 -7.83 -3.88 22.67
N TYR A 289 -6.88 -4.51 23.35
CA TYR A 289 -6.97 -4.81 24.77
C TYR A 289 -6.93 -3.57 25.69
N ARG A 290 -6.78 -2.33 25.19
CA ARG A 290 -6.74 -1.12 26.06
C ARG A 290 -7.95 -1.03 26.97
N VAL A 291 -9.14 -1.33 26.48
CA VAL A 291 -10.38 -1.32 27.27
C VAL A 291 -10.35 -2.40 28.36
N ALA A 292 -9.98 -3.63 27.99
CA ALA A 292 -9.90 -4.75 28.94
C ALA A 292 -8.83 -4.52 30.03
N ILE A 293 -7.68 -3.96 29.65
CA ILE A 293 -6.60 -3.60 30.57
C ILE A 293 -7.03 -2.45 31.50
N ALA A 294 -7.70 -1.42 30.98
CA ALA A 294 -8.22 -0.32 31.79
C ALA A 294 -9.27 -0.78 32.82
N VAL A 295 -10.17 -1.70 32.43
CA VAL A 295 -11.13 -2.35 33.35
C VAL A 295 -10.39 -3.20 34.39
N GLY A 296 -9.40 -4.00 33.99
CA GLY A 296 -8.59 -4.79 34.93
C GLY A 296 -7.84 -3.93 35.96
N VAL A 297 -7.22 -2.83 35.51
CA VAL A 297 -6.49 -1.89 36.37
C VAL A 297 -7.42 -1.14 37.33
N THR A 298 -8.58 -0.67 36.86
CA THR A 298 -9.55 0.05 37.72
C THR A 298 -10.16 -0.86 38.78
N LEU A 299 -10.50 -2.11 38.44
CA LEU A 299 -10.95 -3.12 39.41
C LEU A 299 -9.86 -3.45 40.45
N LEU A 300 -8.60 -3.61 40.02
CA LEU A 300 -7.47 -3.87 40.91
C LEU A 300 -7.21 -2.70 41.89
N ILE A 301 -7.31 -1.46 41.42
CA ILE A 301 -7.22 -0.25 42.27
C ILE A 301 -8.36 -0.23 43.30
N LEU A 302 -9.59 -0.54 42.90
CA LEU A 302 -10.76 -0.59 43.80
C LEU A 302 -10.56 -1.65 44.90
N ILE A 303 -10.07 -2.84 44.55
CA ILE A 303 -9.76 -3.91 45.52
C ILE A 303 -8.69 -3.44 46.52
N ILE A 304 -7.63 -2.75 46.09
CA ILE A 304 -6.61 -2.19 46.97
C ILE A 304 -7.21 -1.15 47.92
N ILE A 305 -8.08 -0.26 47.44
CA ILE A 305 -8.77 0.76 48.27
C ILE A 305 -9.62 0.08 49.35
N VAL A 306 -10.38 -0.96 48.99
CA VAL A 306 -11.20 -1.74 49.94
C VAL A 306 -10.34 -2.46 50.99
N LEU A 307 -9.22 -3.07 50.58
CA LEU A 307 -8.29 -3.72 51.51
C LEU A 307 -7.64 -2.72 52.47
N VAL A 308 -7.21 -1.55 51.99
CA VAL A 308 -6.65 -0.49 52.83
C VAL A 308 -7.70 0.04 53.81
N ALA A 309 -8.94 0.28 53.35
CA ALA A 309 -10.05 0.70 54.21
C ALA A 309 -10.38 -0.35 55.29
N TYR A 310 -10.40 -1.64 54.93
CA TYR A 310 -10.59 -2.75 55.87
C TYR A 310 -9.48 -2.82 56.92
N LEU A 311 -8.21 -2.73 56.51
CA LEU A 311 -7.05 -2.77 57.42
C LEU A 311 -7.03 -1.57 58.38
N LEU A 312 -7.36 -0.37 57.89
CA LEU A 312 -7.51 0.83 58.71
C LEU A 312 -8.70 0.73 59.67
N GLY A 313 -9.82 0.15 59.24
CA GLY A 313 -10.97 -0.13 60.08
C GLY A 313 -10.64 -1.14 61.19
N ARG A 314 -9.94 -2.23 60.86
CA ARG A 314 -9.49 -3.25 61.81
C ARG A 314 -8.54 -2.69 62.85
N ARG A 315 -7.53 -1.89 62.45
CA ARG A 315 -6.60 -1.20 63.36
C ARG A 315 -7.28 -0.22 64.34
N ARG A 316 -8.45 0.33 64.00
CA ARG A 316 -9.19 1.24 64.90
C ARG A 316 -10.01 0.51 65.97
N LYS A 317 -10.44 -0.74 65.73
CA LYS A 317 -11.26 -1.50 66.68
C LYS A 317 -10.47 -2.05 67.88
N THR A 318 -9.14 -2.09 67.82
CA THR A 318 -8.27 -2.64 68.88
C THR A 318 -7.79 -1.62 69.92
N GLY A 319 -8.26 -0.36 69.86
CA GLY A 319 -7.79 0.74 70.72
C GLY A 319 -8.84 1.28 71.70
N GLY A 320 -9.70 0.42 72.26
CA GLY A 320 -10.94 0.84 72.92
C GLY A 320 -11.46 -0.04 74.06
N TYR A 321 -10.57 -0.57 74.90
CA TYR A 321 -10.94 -1.07 76.24
C TYR A 321 -9.91 -0.59 77.25
N GLN A 322 -10.30 0.40 78.06
CA GLN A 322 -9.60 0.81 79.25
C GLN A 322 -10.57 0.54 80.41
N PRO A 323 -10.29 -0.44 81.30
CA PRO A 323 -11.16 -0.71 82.44
C PRO A 323 -11.15 0.49 83.40
N LEU A 324 -12.28 0.65 84.09
CA LEU A 324 -12.48 1.59 85.20
C LEU A 324 -11.80 1.07 86.47
#